data_AF-A0A645AES8-F1
#
_entry.id   AF-A0A645AES8-F1
#
_cell.length_a   1.000
_cell.length_b   1.000
_cell.length_c   1.000
_cell.angle_alpha   90.00
_cell.angle_beta   90.00
_cell.angle_gamma   90.00
#
_symmetry.space_group_name_H-M   'P 1'
#
loop_
_entity.id
_entity.type
_entity.pdbx_description
1 polymer ?
#
loop_
_entity_poly.entity_id
_entity_poly.type
_entity_poly.pdbx_seq_one_letter_code
_entity_poly.pdbx_strand_id
1 'polypeptide(L)'
;MKRMKTENFLERYNRIYATQNKITGTALFFARDIERIPQYISHVMFKNNIIYENNIFISIIKSDSPFGVETSFKKELAKGLSLFEIKMGYMEIIDLEQILTENGVTEKTIFYGVEDIFTNNLIWKVFSVIKKLSPSFVQFYRLPTDELHGVMTRFEM
;
A
#
# COMPACT_ATOMS: atom_id res chain seq x y z
N MET A 1 -11.02 -0.72 12.79
CA MET A 1 -12.00 -0.69 11.67
C MET A 1 -11.62 -1.83 10.75
N LYS A 2 -12.43 -2.87 10.58
CA LYS A 2 -12.08 -3.99 9.67
C LYS A 2 -11.84 -3.48 8.24
N ARG A 3 -11.05 -4.23 7.44
CA ARG A 3 -10.77 -3.92 6.02
C ARG A 3 -12.07 -3.57 5.29
N MET A 4 -12.02 -2.54 4.44
CA MET A 4 -13.20 -2.01 3.75
C MET A 4 -13.30 -2.61 2.35
N LYS A 5 -14.49 -3.02 1.92
CA LYS A 5 -14.72 -3.40 0.51
C LYS A 5 -14.45 -2.21 -0.41
N THR A 6 -13.91 -2.47 -1.60
CA THR A 6 -13.54 -1.44 -2.59
C THR A 6 -14.69 -0.50 -2.89
N GLU A 7 -15.90 -1.03 -3.14
CA GLU A 7 -17.08 -0.23 -3.49
C GLU A 7 -17.40 0.82 -2.42
N ASN A 8 -17.46 0.39 -1.15
CA ASN A 8 -17.70 1.28 0.00
C ASN A 8 -16.56 2.31 0.17
N PHE A 9 -15.33 1.89 -0.11
CA PHE A 9 -14.17 2.78 -0.07
C PHE A 9 -14.28 3.87 -1.14
N LEU A 10 -14.59 3.49 -2.39
CA LEU A 10 -14.69 4.41 -3.51
C LEU A 10 -15.84 5.41 -3.34
N GLU A 11 -16.99 4.97 -2.82
CA GLU A 11 -18.10 5.88 -2.50
C GLU A 11 -17.65 7.00 -1.53
N ARG A 12 -16.97 6.61 -0.45
CA ARG A 12 -16.46 7.57 0.54
C ARG A 12 -15.32 8.42 0.00
N TYR A 13 -14.42 7.82 -0.77
CA TYR A 13 -13.30 8.50 -1.42
C TYR A 13 -13.80 9.61 -2.33
N ASN A 14 -14.78 9.34 -3.20
CA ASN A 14 -15.32 10.34 -4.12
C ASN A 14 -15.88 11.57 -3.40
N ARG A 15 -16.58 11.38 -2.28
CA ARG A 15 -17.10 12.49 -1.46
C ARG A 15 -15.98 13.32 -0.84
N ILE A 16 -14.99 12.67 -0.25
CA ILE A 16 -13.85 13.33 0.40
C ILE A 16 -12.98 14.04 -0.64
N TYR A 17 -12.69 13.38 -1.75
CA TYR A 17 -11.91 13.96 -2.85
C TYR A 17 -12.62 15.16 -3.49
N ALA A 18 -13.95 15.17 -3.58
CA ALA A 18 -14.68 16.33 -4.09
C ALA A 18 -14.66 17.53 -3.13
N THR A 19 -14.66 17.30 -1.82
CA THR A 19 -14.93 18.33 -0.81
C THR A 19 -13.70 18.83 -0.04
N GLN A 20 -12.67 18.01 0.10
CA GLN A 20 -11.46 18.34 0.85
C GLN A 20 -10.38 18.95 -0.05
N ASN A 21 -9.49 19.70 0.60
CA ASN A 21 -8.24 20.16 -0.01
C ASN A 21 -7.33 18.95 -0.26
N LYS A 22 -6.57 19.02 -1.35
CA LYS A 22 -5.60 17.99 -1.73
C LYS A 22 -4.20 18.52 -1.54
N ILE A 23 -3.31 17.65 -1.12
CA ILE A 23 -1.89 17.93 -1.08
C ILE A 23 -1.34 17.75 -2.51
N THR A 24 -0.62 18.75 -3.01
CA THR A 24 -0.03 18.71 -4.34
C THR A 24 1.01 17.59 -4.48
N GLY A 25 0.97 16.88 -5.60
CA GLY A 25 1.87 15.79 -5.95
C GLY A 25 1.21 14.41 -5.94
N THR A 26 2.04 13.36 -5.95
CA THR A 26 1.61 11.96 -6.05
C THR A 26 1.92 11.20 -4.77
N ALA A 27 0.95 10.49 -4.22
CA ALA A 27 1.15 9.58 -3.08
C ALA A 27 0.92 8.13 -3.48
N LEU A 28 1.86 7.27 -3.10
CA LEU A 28 1.76 5.83 -3.31
C LEU A 28 1.22 5.15 -2.05
N PHE A 29 0.32 4.18 -2.21
CA PHE A 29 -0.22 3.38 -1.11
C PHE A 29 -0.10 1.90 -1.43
N PHE A 30 0.67 1.16 -0.64
CA PHE A 30 0.85 -0.27 -0.85
C PHE A 30 -0.36 -1.09 -0.38
N ALA A 31 -1.04 -1.74 -1.32
CA ALA A 31 -2.18 -2.61 -1.04
C ALA A 31 -1.96 -3.97 -1.70
N ARG A 32 -1.81 -5.03 -0.90
CA ARG A 32 -1.70 -6.41 -1.42
C ARG A 32 -2.96 -6.84 -2.18
N ASP A 33 -4.11 -6.37 -1.72
CA ASP A 33 -5.41 -6.71 -2.27
C ASP A 33 -6.29 -5.45 -2.26
N ILE A 34 -6.79 -5.10 -3.44
CA ILE A 34 -7.66 -3.94 -3.62
C ILE A 34 -9.14 -4.26 -3.44
N GLU A 35 -9.56 -5.54 -3.45
CA GLU A 35 -10.94 -5.94 -3.14
C GLU A 35 -11.30 -5.59 -1.69
N ARG A 36 -10.28 -5.63 -0.82
CA ARG A 36 -10.38 -5.29 0.61
C ARG A 36 -9.29 -4.31 1.02
N ILE A 37 -9.59 -3.03 0.83
CA ILE A 37 -8.69 -1.92 1.14
C ILE A 37 -8.18 -2.01 2.59
N PRO A 38 -6.85 -2.01 2.79
CA PRO A 38 -6.23 -2.01 4.11
C PRO A 38 -6.74 -0.88 5.01
N GLN A 39 -6.89 -1.17 6.31
CA GLN A 39 -7.37 -0.21 7.29
C GLN A 39 -6.51 1.06 7.32
N TYR A 40 -5.19 0.92 7.18
CA TYR A 40 -4.27 2.05 7.26
C TYR A 40 -4.56 3.09 6.15
N ILE A 41 -4.88 2.67 4.92
CA ILE A 41 -5.23 3.57 3.82
C ILE A 41 -6.50 4.36 4.16
N SER A 42 -7.53 3.65 4.62
CA SER A 42 -8.79 4.29 5.04
C SER A 42 -8.56 5.26 6.22
N HIS A 43 -7.63 4.94 7.11
CA HIS A 43 -7.27 5.81 8.22
C HIS A 43 -6.58 7.09 7.74
N VAL A 44 -5.55 6.96 6.89
CA VAL A 44 -4.82 8.11 6.32
C VAL A 44 -5.77 9.01 5.53
N MET A 45 -6.50 8.45 4.56
CA MET A 45 -7.33 9.26 3.66
C MET A 45 -8.57 9.83 4.35
N PHE A 46 -9.21 9.09 5.26
CA PHE A 46 -10.54 9.46 5.75
C PHE A 46 -10.62 9.89 7.21
N LYS A 47 -9.64 9.52 8.05
CA LYS A 47 -9.57 10.01 9.43
C LYS A 47 -8.58 11.16 9.56
N ASN A 48 -7.43 11.05 8.89
CA ASN A 48 -6.41 12.09 8.95
C ASN A 48 -6.59 13.13 7.84
N ASN A 49 -7.51 12.90 6.89
CA ASN A 49 -7.77 13.76 5.74
C ASN A 49 -6.51 14.04 4.90
N ILE A 50 -5.62 13.04 4.84
CA ILE A 50 -4.40 13.11 4.02
C ILE A 50 -4.73 12.50 2.66
N ILE A 51 -4.95 13.37 1.68
CA ILE A 51 -5.29 13.00 0.31
C ILE A 51 -4.50 13.87 -0.65
N TYR A 52 -3.94 13.25 -1.69
CA TYR A 52 -3.11 13.94 -2.68
C TYR A 52 -3.90 14.19 -3.96
N GLU A 53 -3.37 15.02 -4.85
CA GLU A 53 -3.96 15.23 -6.19
C GLU A 53 -3.93 13.94 -7.01
N ASN A 54 -2.83 13.19 -6.92
CA ASN A 54 -2.69 11.87 -7.54
C ASN A 54 -2.42 10.83 -6.45
N ASN A 55 -3.31 9.87 -6.29
CA ASN A 55 -3.15 8.76 -5.35
C ASN A 55 -3.03 7.48 -6.18
N ILE A 56 -2.00 6.68 -5.92
CA ILE A 56 -1.77 5.44 -6.66
C ILE A 56 -1.71 4.28 -5.67
N PHE A 57 -2.59 3.30 -5.86
CA PHE A 57 -2.47 2.03 -5.17
C PHE A 57 -1.42 1.18 -5.87
N ILE A 58 -0.43 0.72 -5.10
CA ILE A 58 0.61 -0.19 -5.60
C ILE A 58 0.29 -1.59 -5.11
N SER A 59 0.05 -2.51 -6.05
CA SER A 59 -0.19 -3.92 -5.76
C SER A 59 0.91 -4.78 -6.38
N ILE A 60 1.70 -5.45 -5.53
CA ILE A 60 2.74 -6.38 -5.97
C ILE A 60 2.23 -7.81 -5.80
N ILE A 61 2.12 -8.52 -6.91
CA ILE A 61 1.54 -9.86 -7.01
C ILE A 61 2.65 -10.82 -7.43
N LYS A 62 2.87 -11.88 -6.63
CA LYS A 62 3.78 -12.96 -7.03
C LYS A 62 3.07 -13.88 -8.01
N SER A 63 3.75 -14.22 -9.10
CA SER A 63 3.34 -15.22 -10.07
C SER A 63 3.93 -16.59 -9.72
N ASP A 64 3.37 -17.64 -10.32
CA ASP A 64 3.85 -19.01 -10.17
C ASP A 64 5.12 -19.29 -11.01
N SER A 65 5.49 -18.37 -11.90
CA SER A 65 6.75 -18.46 -12.64
C SER A 65 7.92 -18.03 -11.76
N PRO A 66 9.12 -18.65 -11.91
CA PRO A 66 10.28 -18.29 -11.10
C PRO A 66 10.75 -16.84 -11.33
N PHE A 67 10.72 -16.40 -12.59
CA PHE A 67 11.23 -15.10 -13.04
C PHE A 67 10.22 -14.39 -13.96
N GLY A 68 10.46 -13.11 -14.20
CA GLY A 68 9.69 -12.25 -15.09
C GLY A 68 8.95 -11.15 -14.34
N VAL A 69 8.76 -10.00 -15.00
CA VAL A 69 8.05 -8.84 -14.47
C VAL A 69 7.07 -8.33 -15.52
N GLU A 70 5.82 -8.18 -15.12
CA GLU A 70 4.75 -7.57 -15.92
C GLU A 70 4.19 -6.39 -15.12
N THR A 71 4.20 -5.20 -15.70
CA THR A 71 3.57 -4.02 -15.10
C THR A 71 2.25 -3.73 -15.81
N SER A 72 1.25 -3.33 -15.04
CA SER A 72 -0.03 -2.90 -15.58
C SER A 72 -0.51 -1.69 -14.79
N PHE A 73 -0.56 -0.54 -15.47
CA PHE A 73 -1.28 0.61 -14.95
C PHE A 73 -2.77 0.40 -15.23
N LYS A 74 -3.48 -0.14 -14.24
CA LYS A 74 -4.92 -0.33 -14.33
C LYS A 74 -5.62 1.02 -14.18
N LYS A 75 -6.66 1.15 -15.02
CA LYS A 75 -7.62 2.26 -15.15
C LYS A 75 -7.88 3.00 -13.83
N GLU A 76 -8.06 4.31 -13.94
CA GLU A 76 -8.49 5.21 -12.87
C GLU A 76 -9.69 4.61 -12.10
N LEU A 77 -9.47 4.24 -10.84
CA LEU A 77 -10.48 3.64 -9.94
C LEU A 77 -11.53 4.68 -9.54
N ALA A 78 -11.08 5.92 -9.36
CA ALA A 78 -11.86 7.11 -9.09
C ALA A 78 -11.01 8.33 -9.44
N LYS A 79 -11.62 9.52 -9.50
CA LYS A 79 -10.88 10.75 -9.86
C LYS A 79 -9.65 10.94 -8.96
N GLY A 80 -8.46 11.01 -9.55
CA GLY A 80 -7.20 11.15 -8.82
C GLY A 80 -6.81 9.92 -7.98
N LEU A 81 -7.38 8.75 -8.26
CA LEU A 81 -7.06 7.47 -7.66
C LEU A 81 -6.87 6.40 -8.75
N SER A 82 -5.66 5.89 -8.88
CA SER A 82 -5.30 4.87 -9.88
C SER A 82 -4.72 3.62 -9.22
N LEU A 83 -4.62 2.54 -9.99
CA LEU A 83 -4.02 1.28 -9.56
C LEU A 83 -2.84 0.93 -10.45
N PHE A 84 -1.69 0.70 -9.85
CA PHE A 84 -0.52 0.16 -10.51
C PHE A 84 -0.23 -1.24 -9.97
N GLU A 85 -0.41 -2.23 -10.84
CA GLU A 85 -0.15 -3.63 -10.55
C GLU A 85 1.23 -4.03 -11.09
N ILE A 86 2.01 -4.68 -10.26
CA ILE A 86 3.31 -5.26 -10.62
C ILE A 86 3.22 -6.74 -10.34
N LYS A 87 3.24 -7.55 -11.38
CA LYS A 87 3.28 -9.00 -11.28
C LYS A 87 4.71 -9.47 -11.50
N MET A 88 5.26 -10.21 -10.55
CA MET A 88 6.67 -10.62 -10.57
C MET A 88 6.82 -12.12 -10.34
N GLY A 89 7.88 -12.72 -10.87
CA GLY A 89 8.30 -14.08 -10.55
C GLY A 89 8.53 -14.27 -9.05
N TYR A 90 8.27 -15.46 -8.51
CA TYR A 90 8.40 -15.67 -7.06
C TYR A 90 9.85 -15.63 -6.55
N MET A 91 10.84 -15.84 -7.44
CA MET A 91 12.28 -15.70 -7.16
C MET A 91 12.86 -14.35 -7.63
N GLU A 92 12.07 -13.53 -8.31
CA GLU A 92 12.51 -12.26 -8.86
C GLU A 92 12.83 -11.26 -7.74
N ILE A 93 13.87 -10.45 -7.91
CA ILE A 93 14.17 -9.31 -7.05
C ILE A 93 14.04 -8.06 -7.92
N ILE A 94 12.99 -7.28 -7.70
CA ILE A 94 12.69 -6.12 -8.52
C ILE A 94 13.28 -4.85 -7.91
N ASP A 95 13.71 -3.93 -8.79
CA ASP A 95 13.97 -2.55 -8.44
C ASP A 95 12.67 -1.75 -8.62
N LEU A 96 12.03 -1.43 -7.51
CA LEU A 96 10.72 -0.80 -7.54
C LEU A 96 10.78 0.67 -7.92
N GLU A 97 11.85 1.37 -7.53
CA GLU A 97 12.07 2.78 -7.88
C GLU A 97 12.27 2.93 -9.39
N GLN A 98 13.08 2.05 -9.99
CA GLN A 98 13.26 2.00 -11.43
C GLN A 98 11.94 1.74 -12.16
N ILE A 99 11.18 0.73 -11.71
CA ILE A 99 9.88 0.39 -12.33
C ILE A 99 8.91 1.57 -12.28
N LEU A 100 8.83 2.27 -11.14
CA LEU A 100 7.95 3.44 -10.99
C LEU A 100 8.38 4.56 -11.95
N THR A 101 9.68 4.87 -11.99
CA THR A 101 10.25 5.91 -12.84
C THR A 101 10.03 5.62 -14.33
N GLU A 102 10.26 4.38 -14.77
CA GLU A 102 10.04 3.95 -16.17
C GLU A 102 8.57 4.04 -16.59
N ASN A 103 7.64 3.91 -15.64
CA ASN A 103 6.21 4.07 -15.87
C ASN A 103 5.73 5.51 -15.65
N GLY A 104 6.65 6.48 -15.51
CA GLY A 104 6.33 7.90 -15.37
C GLY A 104 5.70 8.27 -14.02
N VAL A 105 5.89 7.43 -13.00
CA VAL A 105 5.46 7.72 -11.64
C VAL A 105 6.58 8.48 -10.92
N THR A 106 6.27 9.69 -10.48
CA THR A 106 7.12 10.47 -9.57
C THR A 106 6.33 10.69 -8.29
N GLU A 107 6.68 9.92 -7.27
CA GLU A 107 6.12 10.03 -5.94
C GLU A 107 6.63 11.27 -5.19
N LYS A 108 5.83 11.69 -4.21
CA LYS A 108 6.21 12.64 -3.17
C LYS A 108 6.27 11.97 -1.80
N THR A 109 5.54 10.88 -1.66
CA THR A 109 5.42 10.12 -0.42
C THR A 109 4.92 8.72 -0.70
N ILE A 110 5.33 7.80 0.15
CA ILE A 110 4.98 6.40 0.08
C ILE A 110 4.39 5.95 1.42
N PHE A 111 3.13 5.54 1.40
CA PHE A 111 2.45 4.99 2.57
C PHE A 111 2.41 3.47 2.52
N TYR A 112 2.75 2.84 3.64
CA TYR A 112 2.60 1.41 3.83
C TYR A 112 2.10 1.08 5.24
N GLY A 113 1.33 0.00 5.35
CA GLY A 113 0.80 -0.46 6.63
C GLY A 113 1.84 -1.27 7.40
N VAL A 114 2.00 -0.95 8.69
CA VAL A 114 2.78 -1.76 9.63
C VAL A 114 1.82 -2.36 10.65
N GLU A 115 1.68 -3.69 10.63
CA GLU A 115 0.78 -4.39 11.53
C GLU A 115 1.55 -4.93 12.75
N ASP A 116 1.18 -4.46 13.94
CA ASP A 116 1.72 -4.95 15.21
C ASP A 116 0.72 -5.87 15.90
N ILE A 117 1.20 -7.00 16.43
CA ILE A 117 0.37 -8.06 17.02
C ILE A 117 0.55 -8.04 18.53
N PHE A 118 -0.52 -7.72 19.25
CA PHE A 118 -0.55 -7.75 20.71
C PHE A 118 -1.47 -8.87 21.19
N THR A 119 -0.91 -9.82 21.93
CA THR A 119 -1.64 -11.02 22.37
C THR A 119 -1.07 -11.64 23.63
N ASN A 120 -1.96 -12.23 24.43
CA ASN A 120 -1.60 -13.01 25.62
C ASN A 120 -1.36 -14.50 25.31
N ASN A 121 -1.74 -14.97 24.12
CA ASN A 121 -1.56 -16.35 23.72
C ASN A 121 -0.08 -16.64 23.37
N LEU A 122 0.48 -17.72 23.93
CA LEU A 122 1.90 -18.06 23.78
C LEU A 122 2.31 -18.32 22.32
N ILE A 123 1.46 -19.03 21.55
CA ILE A 123 1.74 -19.36 20.14
C ILE A 123 1.80 -18.07 19.31
N TRP A 124 0.83 -17.18 19.50
CA TRP A 124 0.79 -15.91 18.79
C TRP A 124 1.89 -14.94 19.21
N LYS A 125 2.35 -15.03 20.46
CA LYS A 125 3.51 -14.25 20.96
C LYS A 125 4.82 -14.71 20.31
N VAL A 126 5.02 -16.02 20.11
CA VAL A 126 6.19 -16.53 19.37
C VAL A 126 6.13 -16.05 17.92
N PHE A 127 4.97 -16.16 17.27
CA PHE A 127 4.77 -15.67 15.91
C PHE A 127 5.06 -14.16 15.78
N SER A 128 4.61 -13.34 16.73
CA SER A 128 4.85 -11.89 16.70
C SER A 128 6.34 -11.54 16.80
N VAL A 129 7.12 -12.30 17.57
CA VAL A 129 8.59 -12.14 17.63
C VAL A 129 9.25 -12.49 16.30
N ILE A 130 8.91 -13.64 15.70
CA ILE A 130 9.45 -14.04 14.38
C ILE A 130 9.14 -12.97 13.33
N LYS A 131 7.89 -12.50 13.29
CA LYS A 131 7.44 -11.44 12.38
C LYS A 131 8.23 -10.15 12.59
N LYS A 132 8.51 -9.76 13.83
CA LYS A 132 9.24 -8.53 14.18
C LYS A 132 10.73 -8.59 13.79
N LEU A 133 11.33 -9.78 13.82
CA LEU A 133 12.72 -10.00 13.40
C LEU A 133 12.88 -10.16 11.88
N SER A 134 11.79 -10.50 11.18
CA SER A 134 11.80 -10.64 9.72
C SER A 134 11.93 -9.27 9.04
N PRO A 135 12.66 -9.16 7.91
CA PRO A 135 12.74 -7.92 7.14
C PRO A 135 11.36 -7.38 6.78
N SER A 136 11.21 -6.06 6.86
CA SER A 136 9.96 -5.42 6.45
C SER A 136 9.82 -5.44 4.92
N PHE A 137 8.58 -5.31 4.43
CA PHE A 137 8.31 -5.18 2.99
C PHE A 137 9.17 -4.07 2.34
N VAL A 138 9.30 -2.95 3.04
CA VAL A 138 10.13 -1.81 2.61
C VAL A 138 11.59 -2.20 2.42
N GLN A 139 12.16 -2.92 3.39
CA GLN A 139 13.55 -3.40 3.31
C GLN A 139 13.74 -4.40 2.18
N PHE A 140 12.71 -5.22 1.90
CA PHE A 140 12.75 -6.21 0.83
C PHE A 140 12.78 -5.59 -0.57
N TYR A 141 11.97 -4.55 -0.81
CA TYR A 141 11.84 -3.89 -2.12
C TYR A 141 12.75 -2.67 -2.34
N ARG A 142 13.66 -2.38 -1.38
CA ARG A 142 14.63 -1.27 -1.45
C ARG A 142 14.02 0.08 -1.85
N LEU A 143 12.85 0.38 -1.31
CA LEU A 143 12.17 1.65 -1.57
C LEU A 143 13.02 2.85 -1.09
N PRO A 144 12.92 4.01 -1.77
CA PRO A 144 13.66 5.22 -1.40
C PRO A 144 13.33 5.61 0.05
N THR A 145 14.37 5.77 0.88
CA THR A 145 14.20 5.89 2.34
C THR A 145 13.51 7.16 2.79
N ASP A 146 13.68 8.23 2.02
CA ASP A 146 13.35 9.59 2.45
C ASP A 146 11.87 9.93 2.29
N GLU A 147 11.13 9.10 1.53
CA GLU A 147 9.71 9.33 1.20
C GLU A 147 8.75 8.40 1.96
N LEU A 148 9.28 7.51 2.79
CA LEU A 148 8.53 6.42 3.41
C LEU A 148 7.81 6.83 4.70
N HIS A 149 6.53 6.53 4.74
CA HIS A 149 5.65 6.77 5.87
C HIS A 149 4.94 5.47 6.29
N GLY A 150 5.45 4.86 7.35
CA GLY A 150 4.86 3.67 7.96
C GLY A 150 3.66 4.01 8.84
N VAL A 151 2.48 3.49 8.51
CA VAL A 151 1.25 3.71 9.29
C VAL A 151 0.99 2.50 10.17
N MET A 152 1.24 2.66 11.47
CA MET A 152 1.08 1.57 12.44
C MET A 152 -0.40 1.27 12.71
N THR A 153 -0.77 -0.01 12.61
CA THR A 153 -2.07 -0.52 13.03
C THR A 153 -1.86 -1.64 14.04
N ARG A 154 -2.39 -1.47 15.26
CA ARG A 154 -2.35 -2.50 16.31
C ARG A 154 -3.54 -3.45 16.16
N PHE A 155 -3.25 -4.74 16.19
CA PHE A 155 -4.24 -5.79 16.34
C PHE A 155 -4.16 -6.39 17.74
N GLU A 156 -5.27 -6.40 18.43
CA GLU A 156 -5.42 -7.03 19.75
C GLU A 156 -6.17 -8.35 19.57
N MET A 157 -5.55 -9.44 20.05
CA MET A 157 -6.03 -10.82 19.97
C MET A 157 -5.94 -11.54 21.31
#